data_AF-A0A8E0VM79-F1
#
_entry.id   AF-A0A8E0VM79-F1
#
_cell.length_a   1.000
_cell.length_b   1.000
_cell.length_c   1.000
_cell.angle_alpha   90.00
_cell.angle_beta   90.00
_cell.angle_gamma   90.00
#
_symmetry.space_group_name_H-M   'P 1'
#
loop_
_entity.id
_entity.type
_entity.pdbx_description
1 polymer ?
#
loop_
_entity_poly.entity_id
_entity_poly.type
_entity_poly.pdbx_seq_one_letter_code
_entity_poly.pdbx_strand_id
1 'polypeptide(L)'
;NQKIADLCGPGFIQRWVLWKRRSPEQQSRQNVVQEIETLLASYTKPNPQVTPDDLTTIRRNLQARKMTVSDSLIAETWEPLVRRMYLERALYNCYECRKSFYYYQQGFLTPTDYSSGLGDSSKLLTESDRLVHSQLPLAQDIVGEFSDCREVVFSYRLMRMLDATSNALRQQIMNDEARRLEHHVKQVLSEISDDPIVLRKLITGRRVALAEELKRTRHIQEKLEEFIAALNKGD
;
A
#
# COMPACT_ATOMS: atom_id res chain seq x y z
N ASN A 1 -14.46 -9.76 21.00
CA ASN A 1 -15.65 -10.64 20.99
C ASN A 1 -15.65 -11.69 22.08
N GLN A 2 -14.58 -12.48 22.30
CA GLN A 2 -14.54 -13.49 23.39
C GLN A 2 -14.81 -12.89 24.78
N LYS A 3 -14.11 -11.81 25.18
CA LYS A 3 -14.33 -11.13 26.47
C LYS A 3 -15.79 -10.69 26.72
N ILE A 4 -16.51 -10.23 25.70
CA ILE A 4 -17.92 -9.81 25.83
C ILE A 4 -18.83 -11.04 25.95
N ALA A 5 -18.55 -12.09 25.17
CA ALA A 5 -19.28 -13.35 25.24
C ALA A 5 -19.09 -14.04 26.60
N ASP A 6 -17.89 -13.99 27.17
CA ASP A 6 -17.59 -14.54 28.50
C ASP A 6 -18.34 -13.78 29.59
N LEU A 7 -18.43 -12.44 29.47
CA LEU A 7 -19.14 -11.58 30.43
C LEU A 7 -20.67 -11.69 30.35
N CYS A 8 -21.25 -11.87 29.15
CA CYS A 8 -22.71 -11.96 28.96
C CYS A 8 -23.28 -13.39 29.01
N GLY A 9 -22.39 -14.39 29.00
CA GLY A 9 -22.77 -15.80 29.01
C GLY A 9 -23.30 -16.31 27.66
N PRO A 10 -23.82 -17.55 27.64
CA PRO A 10 -24.14 -18.25 26.39
C PRO A 10 -25.21 -17.52 25.56
N GLY A 11 -24.99 -17.49 24.24
CA GLY A 11 -25.93 -16.95 23.25
C GLY A 11 -27.15 -17.86 23.05
N PHE A 12 -28.14 -17.40 22.28
CA PHE A 12 -29.40 -18.13 22.05
C PHE A 12 -29.20 -19.57 21.57
N ILE A 13 -28.38 -19.77 20.53
CA ILE A 13 -28.10 -21.09 19.96
C ILE A 13 -27.39 -21.99 20.98
N GLN A 14 -26.40 -21.45 21.71
CA GLN A 14 -25.69 -22.21 22.74
C GLN A 14 -26.62 -22.63 23.86
N ARG A 15 -27.59 -21.79 24.25
CA ARG A 15 -28.59 -22.17 25.27
C ARG A 15 -29.52 -23.29 24.79
N TRP A 16 -29.89 -23.27 23.51
CA TRP A 16 -30.78 -24.29 22.92
C TRP A 16 -30.05 -25.61 22.64
N VAL A 17 -28.85 -25.57 22.04
CA VAL A 17 -28.12 -26.78 21.63
C VAL A 17 -27.33 -27.40 22.78
N LEU A 18 -26.69 -26.58 23.62
CA LEU A 18 -25.87 -27.05 24.75
C LEU A 18 -26.63 -27.04 26.08
N TRP A 19 -27.94 -26.72 26.08
CA TRP A 19 -28.81 -26.64 27.27
C TRP A 19 -28.23 -25.79 28.42
N LYS A 20 -27.38 -24.81 28.10
CA LYS A 20 -26.76 -23.93 29.10
C LYS A 20 -27.75 -22.84 29.53
N ARG A 21 -27.74 -22.49 30.82
CA ARG A 21 -28.50 -21.35 31.37
C ARG A 21 -27.59 -20.17 31.65
N ARG A 22 -28.17 -18.97 31.67
CA ARG A 22 -27.49 -17.72 32.00
C ARG A 22 -27.59 -17.47 33.50
N SER A 23 -26.49 -17.03 34.13
CA SER A 23 -26.51 -16.62 35.54
C SER A 23 -27.28 -15.30 35.73
N PRO A 24 -27.77 -14.98 36.95
CA PRO A 24 -28.44 -13.69 37.19
C PRO A 24 -27.52 -12.50 36.89
N GLU A 25 -26.22 -12.60 37.18
CA GLU A 25 -25.24 -11.55 36.86
C GLU A 25 -25.05 -11.37 35.36
N GLN A 26 -24.93 -12.48 34.60
CA GLN A 26 -24.84 -12.44 33.15
C GLN A 26 -26.11 -11.87 32.51
N GLN A 27 -27.28 -12.10 33.12
CA GLN A 27 -28.54 -11.53 32.65
C GLN A 27 -28.57 -10.01 32.86
N SER A 28 -28.12 -9.52 34.02
CA SER A 28 -27.94 -8.08 34.25
C SER A 28 -26.95 -7.47 33.26
N ARG A 29 -25.80 -8.11 33.02
CA ARG A 29 -24.82 -7.64 32.02
C ARG A 29 -25.40 -7.60 30.61
N GLN A 30 -26.19 -8.59 30.18
CA GLN A 30 -26.84 -8.55 28.87
C GLN A 30 -27.77 -7.33 28.72
N ASN A 31 -28.56 -7.02 29.75
CA ASN A 31 -29.49 -5.90 29.70
C ASN A 31 -28.73 -4.56 29.68
N VAL A 32 -27.61 -4.46 30.41
CA VAL A 32 -26.69 -3.31 30.32
C VAL A 32 -26.11 -3.18 28.91
N VAL A 33 -25.66 -4.29 28.32
CA VAL A 33 -25.14 -4.30 26.94
C VAL A 33 -26.18 -3.79 25.94
N GLN A 34 -27.44 -4.26 26.04
CA GLN A 34 -28.51 -3.79 25.15
C GLN A 34 -28.76 -2.28 25.27
N GLU A 35 -28.72 -1.75 26.49
CA GLU A 35 -28.91 -0.32 26.72
C GLU A 35 -27.74 0.50 26.20
N ILE A 36 -26.51 0.05 26.45
CA ILE A 36 -25.30 0.69 25.93
C ILE A 36 -25.29 0.65 24.41
N GLU A 37 -25.60 -0.47 23.76
CA GLU A 37 -25.66 -0.58 22.29
C GLU A 37 -26.70 0.38 21.71
N THR A 38 -27.83 0.56 22.39
CA THR A 38 -28.88 1.52 21.98
C THR A 38 -28.36 2.96 22.05
N LEU A 39 -27.62 3.32 23.10
CA LEU A 39 -26.98 4.64 23.20
C LEU A 39 -25.84 4.83 22.20
N LEU A 40 -25.03 3.79 21.97
CA LEU A 40 -23.94 3.85 21.01
C LEU A 40 -24.44 4.00 19.57
N ALA A 41 -25.64 3.51 19.26
CA ALA A 41 -26.25 3.66 17.94
C ALA A 41 -26.53 5.13 17.57
N SER A 42 -26.78 6.00 18.55
CA SER A 42 -26.96 7.44 18.29
C SER A 42 -25.65 8.22 18.26
N TYR A 43 -24.55 7.64 18.77
CA TYR A 43 -23.25 8.31 18.82
C TYR A 43 -22.45 8.12 17.54
N THR A 44 -22.02 9.25 16.97
CA THR A 44 -21.07 9.27 15.86
C THR A 44 -19.65 8.92 16.32
N LYS A 45 -19.27 9.37 17.52
CA LYS A 45 -17.95 9.18 18.12
C LYS A 45 -18.03 9.03 19.65
N PRO A 46 -18.26 7.82 20.17
CA PRO A 46 -18.32 7.57 21.60
C PRO A 46 -16.95 7.69 22.27
N ASN A 47 -16.92 8.17 23.51
CA ASN A 47 -15.70 8.24 24.30
C ASN A 47 -15.23 6.82 24.69
N PRO A 48 -13.92 6.50 24.61
CA PRO A 48 -13.38 5.23 25.10
C PRO A 48 -13.76 4.90 26.54
N GLN A 49 -13.86 5.92 27.39
CA GLN A 49 -14.31 5.78 28.78
C GLN A 49 -15.72 6.34 28.92
N VAL A 50 -16.48 5.75 29.84
CA VAL A 50 -17.86 6.16 30.09
C VAL A 50 -17.88 7.55 30.72
N THR A 51 -18.67 8.46 30.16
CA THR A 51 -18.84 9.80 30.73
C THR A 51 -19.80 9.76 31.93
N PRO A 52 -19.71 10.70 32.89
CA PRO A 52 -20.65 10.73 34.01
C PRO A 52 -22.10 10.92 33.53
N ASP A 53 -22.32 11.64 32.44
CA ASP A 53 -23.65 11.84 31.86
C ASP A 53 -24.20 10.55 31.25
N ASP A 54 -23.36 9.80 30.51
CA ASP A 54 -23.72 8.47 29.99
C ASP A 54 -24.04 7.51 31.13
N LEU A 55 -23.23 7.50 32.19
CA LEU A 55 -23.47 6.67 33.38
C LEU A 55 -24.83 6.98 34.00
N THR A 56 -25.16 8.25 34.19
CA THR A 56 -26.45 8.63 34.78
C THR A 56 -27.63 8.26 33.88
N THR A 57 -27.47 8.39 32.56
CA THR A 57 -28.48 8.05 31.56
C THR A 57 -28.75 6.55 31.55
N ILE A 58 -27.69 5.73 31.43
CA ILE A 58 -27.79 4.27 31.46
C ILE A 58 -28.43 3.82 32.78
N ARG A 59 -27.97 4.36 33.91
CA ARG A 59 -28.50 4.01 35.23
C ARG A 59 -30.01 4.30 35.33
N ARG A 60 -30.45 5.49 34.89
CA ARG A 60 -31.88 5.85 34.90
C ARG A 60 -32.72 4.96 34.00
N ASN A 61 -32.24 4.65 32.79
CA ASN A 61 -32.96 3.80 31.85
C ASN A 61 -33.12 2.36 32.39
N LEU A 62 -32.08 1.82 33.04
CA LEU A 62 -32.15 0.51 33.68
C LEU A 62 -33.09 0.51 34.90
N GLN A 63 -33.08 1.58 35.71
CA GLN A 63 -34.01 1.75 36.84
C GLN A 63 -35.47 1.81 36.38
N ALA A 64 -35.76 2.49 35.27
CA ALA A 64 -37.10 2.53 34.67
C ALA A 64 -37.60 1.13 34.27
N ARG A 65 -36.69 0.22 33.89
CA ARG A 65 -36.97 -1.20 33.61
C ARG A 65 -36.97 -2.09 34.87
N LYS A 66 -37.03 -1.49 36.07
CA LYS A 66 -37.02 -2.16 37.38
C LYS A 66 -35.76 -2.98 37.66
N MET A 67 -34.61 -2.55 37.12
CA MET A 67 -33.32 -3.19 37.41
C MET A 67 -32.39 -2.23 38.12
N THR A 68 -31.77 -2.69 39.19
CA THR A 68 -30.74 -1.96 39.93
C THR A 68 -29.38 -2.61 39.64
N VAL A 69 -28.50 -1.86 38.98
CA VAL A 69 -27.16 -2.31 38.58
C VAL A 69 -26.14 -1.33 39.15
N SER A 70 -24.97 -1.82 39.57
CA SER A 70 -23.88 -0.98 40.06
C SER A 70 -23.19 -0.23 38.93
N ASP A 71 -22.73 0.99 39.23
CA ASP A 71 -22.01 1.83 38.26
C ASP A 71 -20.72 1.18 37.77
N SER A 72 -20.06 0.40 38.64
CA SER A 72 -18.88 -0.38 38.28
C SER A 72 -19.16 -1.38 37.15
N LEU A 73 -20.34 -2.01 37.17
CA LEU A 73 -20.72 -2.98 36.14
C LEU A 73 -20.90 -2.29 34.78
N ILE A 74 -21.52 -1.12 34.78
CA ILE A 74 -21.75 -0.32 33.59
C ILE A 74 -20.41 0.11 32.99
N ALA A 75 -19.50 0.64 33.80
CA ALA A 75 -18.17 1.06 33.38
C ALA A 75 -17.34 -0.11 32.80
N GLU A 76 -17.34 -1.27 33.46
CA GLU A 76 -16.66 -2.48 32.96
C GLU A 76 -17.19 -2.95 31.60
N THR A 77 -18.50 -2.79 31.35
CA THR A 77 -19.13 -3.20 30.10
C THR A 77 -18.99 -2.20 28.96
N TRP A 78 -18.76 -0.92 29.27
CA TRP A 78 -18.70 0.16 28.28
C TRP A 78 -17.50 0.02 27.34
N GLU A 79 -16.28 -0.01 27.89
CA GLU A 79 -15.04 0.02 27.10
C GLU A 79 -14.97 -1.12 26.07
N PRO A 80 -15.29 -2.40 26.41
CA PRO A 80 -15.30 -3.48 25.43
C PRO A 80 -16.27 -3.26 24.27
N LEU A 81 -17.44 -2.67 24.53
CA LEU A 81 -18.47 -2.42 23.49
C LEU A 81 -18.06 -1.28 22.56
N VAL A 82 -17.59 -0.17 23.12
CA VAL A 82 -17.07 0.96 22.35
C VAL A 82 -15.90 0.51 21.48
N ARG A 83 -14.97 -0.26 22.05
CA ARG A 83 -13.85 -0.83 21.30
C ARG A 83 -14.32 -1.72 20.15
N ARG A 84 -15.32 -2.59 20.38
CA ARG A 84 -15.89 -3.44 19.33
C ARG A 84 -16.47 -2.59 18.19
N MET A 85 -17.25 -1.56 18.51
CA MET A 85 -17.86 -0.67 17.54
C MET A 85 -16.81 0.06 16.68
N TYR A 86 -15.76 0.61 17.31
CA TYR A 86 -14.66 1.24 16.57
C TYR A 86 -13.92 0.28 15.65
N LEU A 87 -13.68 -0.95 16.11
CA LEU A 87 -13.01 -1.98 15.30
C LEU A 87 -13.88 -2.41 14.11
N GLU A 88 -15.19 -2.63 14.32
CA GLU A 88 -16.13 -2.98 13.26
C GLU A 88 -16.19 -1.88 12.19
N ARG A 89 -16.24 -0.60 12.61
CA ARG A 89 -16.20 0.54 11.68
C ARG A 89 -14.86 0.65 10.94
N ALA A 90 -13.74 0.48 11.65
CA ALA A 90 -12.42 0.51 11.02
C ALA A 90 -12.26 -0.60 9.96
N LEU A 91 -12.73 -1.82 10.25
CA LEU A 91 -12.72 -2.93 9.30
C LEU A 91 -13.57 -2.64 8.06
N TYR A 92 -14.76 -2.06 8.25
CA TYR A 92 -15.61 -1.64 7.15
C TYR A 92 -14.89 -0.62 6.25
N ASN A 93 -14.24 0.40 6.84
CA ASN A 93 -13.49 1.38 6.06
C ASN A 93 -12.32 0.74 5.31
N CYS A 94 -11.59 -0.20 5.92
CA CYS A 94 -10.54 -0.93 5.23
C CYS A 94 -11.08 -1.70 4.01
N TYR A 95 -12.26 -2.30 4.13
CA TYR A 95 -12.92 -2.98 3.03
C TYR A 95 -13.31 -2.01 1.90
N GLU A 96 -13.92 -0.87 2.24
CA GLU A 96 -14.32 0.16 1.29
C GLU A 96 -13.11 0.82 0.60
N CYS A 97 -12.03 1.10 1.34
CA CYS A 97 -10.80 1.62 0.74
C CYS A 97 -10.11 0.62 -0.17
N ARG A 98 -10.15 -0.68 0.17
CA ARG A 98 -9.65 -1.73 -0.74
C ARG A 98 -10.47 -1.78 -2.03
N LYS A 99 -11.81 -1.74 -1.93
CA LYS A 99 -12.71 -1.70 -3.09
C LYS A 99 -12.46 -0.46 -3.94
N SER A 100 -12.39 0.71 -3.33
CA SER A 100 -12.12 1.99 -4.00
C SER A 100 -10.77 1.97 -4.71
N PHE A 101 -9.73 1.48 -4.04
CA PHE A 101 -8.39 1.37 -4.63
C PHE A 101 -8.35 0.42 -5.84
N TYR A 102 -9.11 -0.67 -5.80
CA TYR A 102 -9.25 -1.57 -6.95
C TYR A 102 -9.84 -0.87 -8.18
N TYR A 103 -10.93 -0.10 -8.01
CA TYR A 103 -11.49 0.71 -9.09
C TYR A 103 -10.53 1.78 -9.60
N TYR A 104 -9.77 2.40 -8.70
CA TYR A 104 -8.72 3.33 -9.07
C TYR A 104 -7.65 2.67 -9.96
N GLN A 105 -7.19 1.46 -9.61
CA GLN A 105 -6.20 0.73 -10.42
C GLN A 105 -6.71 0.37 -11.81
N GLN A 106 -8.01 0.12 -11.95
CA GLN A 106 -8.66 -0.17 -13.24
C GLN A 106 -8.98 1.08 -14.05
N GLY A 107 -8.76 2.28 -13.50
CA GLY A 107 -9.00 3.56 -14.18
C GLY A 107 -10.45 4.05 -14.11
N PHE A 108 -11.28 3.46 -13.25
CA PHE A 108 -12.67 3.90 -13.06
C PHE A 108 -12.81 5.11 -12.12
N LEU A 109 -11.77 5.44 -11.34
CA LEU A 109 -11.76 6.60 -10.45
C LEU A 109 -10.67 7.60 -10.87
N THR A 110 -11.06 8.86 -11.03
CA THR A 110 -10.14 9.96 -11.32
C THR A 110 -9.87 10.79 -10.06
N PRO A 111 -8.69 11.44 -9.93
CA PRO A 111 -8.38 12.25 -8.76
C PRO A 111 -9.30 13.46 -8.57
N THR A 112 -10.01 13.89 -9.62
CA THR A 112 -11.06 14.92 -9.55
C THR A 112 -12.31 14.43 -8.82
N ASP A 113 -12.61 13.13 -8.85
CA ASP A 113 -13.76 12.53 -8.15
C ASP A 113 -13.58 12.55 -6.62
N TYR A 114 -12.35 12.72 -6.14
CA TYR A 114 -12.05 12.91 -4.73
C TYR A 114 -12.19 14.38 -4.31
N SER A 115 -12.15 15.37 -5.21
CA SER A 115 -12.18 16.80 -4.82
C SER A 115 -13.54 17.28 -4.30
N SER A 116 -14.63 16.59 -4.63
CA SER A 116 -15.97 16.91 -4.15
C SER A 116 -16.23 16.21 -2.82
N GLY A 117 -15.79 16.84 -1.73
CA GLY A 117 -16.53 16.69 -0.47
C GLY A 117 -17.96 17.18 -0.71
N LEU A 118 -18.93 16.41 -0.22
CA LEU A 118 -20.38 16.51 -0.40
C LEU A 118 -20.94 15.91 -1.70
N GLY A 119 -21.56 14.74 -1.50
CA GLY A 119 -22.71 14.32 -2.28
C GLY A 119 -22.38 13.37 -3.42
N ASP A 120 -22.91 12.16 -3.28
CA ASP A 120 -23.31 11.31 -4.40
C ASP A 120 -22.33 10.22 -4.87
N SER A 121 -21.83 9.41 -3.94
CA SER A 121 -21.43 8.02 -4.24
C SER A 121 -22.62 7.10 -4.62
N SER A 122 -23.86 7.61 -4.66
CA SER A 122 -25.04 6.83 -5.07
C SER A 122 -25.07 6.51 -6.56
N LYS A 123 -24.17 7.08 -7.37
CA LYS A 123 -24.19 6.94 -8.84
C LYS A 123 -23.39 5.75 -9.40
N LEU A 124 -22.64 5.01 -8.58
CA LEU A 124 -21.78 3.90 -9.05
C LEU A 124 -22.13 2.53 -8.45
N LEU A 125 -23.22 2.42 -7.69
CA LEU A 125 -23.67 1.13 -7.15
C LEU A 125 -24.63 0.46 -8.15
N THR A 126 -24.19 -0.65 -8.71
CA THR A 126 -25.07 -1.59 -9.42
C THR A 126 -26.05 -2.23 -8.43
N GLU A 127 -27.23 -2.58 -8.91
CA GLU A 127 -28.39 -3.03 -8.13
C GLU A 127 -28.11 -4.25 -7.23
N SER A 128 -27.05 -5.01 -7.52
CA SER A 128 -26.53 -6.13 -6.72
C SER A 128 -25.89 -5.72 -5.38
N ASP A 129 -25.37 -4.49 -5.25
CA ASP A 129 -24.69 -4.02 -4.04
C ASP A 129 -25.68 -3.58 -2.93
N ARG A 130 -26.96 -3.37 -3.25
CA ARG A 130 -28.00 -3.00 -2.26
C ARG A 130 -28.33 -4.11 -1.27
N LEU A 131 -28.09 -5.37 -1.63
CA LEU A 131 -28.42 -6.52 -0.77
C LEU A 131 -27.47 -6.63 0.43
N VAL A 132 -26.21 -6.21 0.30
CA VAL A 132 -25.24 -6.20 1.41
C VAL A 132 -25.49 -5.02 2.37
N HIS A 133 -26.03 -3.91 1.86
CA HIS A 133 -26.38 -2.73 2.67
C HIS A 133 -27.57 -2.93 3.61
N SER A 134 -28.28 -4.06 3.52
CA SER A 134 -29.51 -4.31 4.29
C SER A 134 -29.29 -4.77 5.74
N GLN A 135 -28.05 -5.04 6.17
CA GLN A 135 -27.80 -5.64 7.49
C GLN A 135 -27.35 -4.67 8.59
N LEU A 136 -27.03 -3.40 8.30
CA LEU A 136 -26.73 -2.40 9.33
C LEU A 136 -27.45 -1.07 9.05
N PRO A 137 -28.42 -0.66 9.89
CA PRO A 137 -29.00 0.66 9.80
C PRO A 137 -28.04 1.66 10.45
N LEU A 138 -26.96 2.02 9.74
CA LEU A 138 -26.05 3.08 10.18
C LEU A 138 -26.21 4.28 9.25
N ALA A 139 -26.72 5.37 9.84
CA ALA A 139 -27.13 6.60 9.19
C ALA A 139 -26.11 7.14 8.17
N GLN A 140 -26.65 7.67 7.06
CA GLN A 140 -25.94 8.28 5.93
C GLN A 140 -24.88 9.33 6.32
N ASP A 141 -24.93 9.89 7.53
CA ASP A 141 -24.02 10.95 8.02
C ASP A 141 -22.73 10.42 8.67
N ILE A 142 -22.62 9.12 8.93
CA ILE A 142 -21.45 8.49 9.56
C ILE A 142 -20.31 8.27 8.55
N VAL A 143 -20.61 8.33 7.25
CA VAL A 143 -19.65 8.06 6.16
C VAL A 143 -18.62 9.20 6.00
N GLY A 144 -18.96 10.43 6.38
CA GLY A 144 -18.12 11.61 6.11
C GLY A 144 -16.78 11.66 6.86
N GLU A 145 -16.69 11.06 8.04
CA GLU A 145 -15.53 11.26 8.93
C GLU A 145 -14.52 10.09 8.91
N PHE A 146 -14.86 8.99 8.24
CA PHE A 146 -14.09 7.73 8.27
C PHE A 146 -13.85 7.11 6.88
N SER A 147 -14.35 7.72 5.81
CA SER A 147 -14.32 7.16 4.45
C SER A 147 -13.55 8.02 3.43
N ASP A 148 -12.48 8.71 3.83
CA ASP A 148 -11.58 9.31 2.83
C ASP A 148 -10.45 8.35 2.46
N CYS A 149 -10.71 7.50 1.46
CA CYS A 149 -9.72 6.57 0.93
C CYS A 149 -8.68 7.24 0.00
N ARG A 150 -8.74 8.57 -0.15
CA ARG A 150 -7.78 9.36 -0.96
C ARG A 150 -6.35 9.18 -0.48
N GLU A 151 -6.13 9.09 0.82
CA GLU A 151 -4.78 8.92 1.40
C GLU A 151 -4.12 7.62 0.90
N VAL A 152 -4.91 6.55 0.69
CA VAL A 152 -4.42 5.28 0.15
C VAL A 152 -3.93 5.47 -1.30
N VAL A 153 -4.73 6.15 -2.13
CA VAL A 153 -4.37 6.44 -3.52
C VAL A 153 -3.15 7.36 -3.59
N PHE A 154 -3.11 8.39 -2.74
CA PHE A 154 -1.98 9.31 -2.64
C PHE A 154 -0.69 8.59 -2.26
N SER A 155 -0.72 7.81 -1.18
CA SER A 155 0.43 7.03 -0.70
C SER A 155 0.95 6.08 -1.79
N TYR A 156 0.05 5.37 -2.47
CA TYR A 156 0.42 4.51 -3.61
C TYR A 156 1.12 5.28 -4.74
N ARG A 157 0.59 6.45 -5.13
CA ARG A 157 1.21 7.29 -6.18
C ARG A 157 2.57 7.80 -5.76
N LEU A 158 2.70 8.23 -4.51
CA LEU A 158 3.95 8.73 -3.95
C LEU A 158 5.01 7.63 -3.96
N MET A 159 4.68 6.43 -3.47
CA MET A 159 5.59 5.29 -3.49
C MET A 159 6.00 4.92 -4.91
N ARG A 160 5.07 4.85 -5.86
CA ARG A 160 5.41 4.57 -7.27
C ARG A 160 6.30 5.62 -7.90
N MET A 161 6.08 6.90 -7.60
CA MET A 161 6.95 7.98 -8.07
C MET A 161 8.36 7.81 -7.51
N LEU A 162 8.49 7.55 -6.21
CA LEU A 162 9.78 7.34 -5.54
C LEU A 162 10.54 6.13 -6.10
N ASP A 163 9.84 5.04 -6.39
CA ASP A 163 10.45 3.86 -7.02
C ASP A 163 10.93 4.18 -8.44
N ALA A 164 10.13 4.91 -9.22
CA ALA A 164 10.50 5.31 -10.57
C ALA A 164 11.72 6.25 -10.58
N THR A 165 11.77 7.23 -9.67
CA THR A 165 12.91 8.16 -9.57
C THR A 165 14.17 7.46 -9.07
N SER A 166 14.06 6.55 -8.10
CA SER A 166 15.19 5.76 -7.62
C SER A 166 15.80 4.90 -8.73
N ASN A 167 14.95 4.23 -9.51
CA ASN A 167 15.40 3.43 -10.65
C ASN A 167 16.03 4.28 -11.76
N ALA A 168 15.43 5.43 -12.09
CA ALA A 168 15.98 6.36 -13.08
C ALA A 168 17.35 6.91 -12.64
N LEU A 169 17.48 7.32 -11.38
CA LEU A 169 18.75 7.80 -10.82
C LEU A 169 19.83 6.72 -10.85
N ARG A 170 19.48 5.48 -10.49
CA ARG A 170 20.41 4.35 -10.54
C ARG A 170 20.92 4.12 -11.97
N GLN A 171 20.02 4.16 -12.95
CA GLN A 171 20.39 4.03 -14.36
C GLN A 171 21.26 5.19 -14.83
N GLN A 172 20.94 6.42 -14.43
CA GLN A 172 21.72 7.60 -14.76
C GLN A 172 23.16 7.49 -14.24
N ILE A 173 23.33 7.17 -12.95
CA ILE A 173 24.65 7.01 -12.33
C ILE A 173 25.44 5.91 -13.03
N MET A 174 24.81 4.75 -13.26
CA MET A 174 25.47 3.63 -13.94
C MET A 174 25.93 4.01 -15.35
N ASN A 175 25.10 4.70 -16.12
CA ASN A 175 25.43 5.11 -17.48
C ASN A 175 26.52 6.20 -17.53
N ASP A 176 26.51 7.13 -16.57
CA ASP A 176 27.54 8.16 -16.46
C ASP A 176 28.89 7.57 -16.06
N GLU A 177 28.92 6.71 -15.04
CA GLU A 177 30.16 6.05 -14.62
C GLU A 177 30.71 5.10 -15.68
N ALA A 178 29.84 4.40 -16.42
CA ALA A 178 30.26 3.57 -17.55
C ALA A 178 30.96 4.40 -18.64
N ARG A 179 30.37 5.54 -19.03
CA ARG A 179 30.96 6.45 -20.03
C ARG A 179 32.27 7.07 -19.54
N ARG A 180 32.33 7.46 -18.27
CA ARG A 180 33.54 8.02 -17.65
C ARG A 180 34.67 7.01 -17.62
N LEU A 181 34.38 5.77 -17.24
CA LEU A 181 35.36 4.68 -17.23
C LEU A 181 35.86 4.38 -18.64
N GLU A 182 34.95 4.31 -19.62
CA GLU A 182 35.33 4.10 -21.02
C GLU A 182 36.28 5.20 -21.51
N HIS A 183 36.02 6.46 -21.17
CA HIS A 183 36.89 7.57 -21.52
C HIS A 183 38.27 7.45 -20.87
N HIS A 184 38.34 7.14 -19.56
CA HIS A 184 39.61 6.94 -18.87
C HIS A 184 40.41 5.76 -19.45
N VAL A 185 39.74 4.64 -19.74
CA VAL A 185 40.38 3.47 -20.38
C VAL A 185 40.95 3.86 -21.73
N LYS A 186 40.19 4.59 -22.56
CA LYS A 186 40.68 5.09 -23.86
C LYS A 186 41.87 6.03 -23.71
N GLN A 187 41.83 6.93 -22.73
CA GLN A 187 42.92 7.87 -22.47
C GLN A 187 44.20 7.11 -22.08
N VAL A 188 44.12 6.21 -21.10
CA VAL A 188 45.27 5.40 -20.66
C VAL A 188 45.81 4.54 -21.80
N LEU A 189 44.93 3.94 -22.62
CA LEU A 189 45.35 3.18 -23.80
C LEU A 189 46.03 4.07 -24.85
N SER A 190 45.58 5.31 -25.03
CA SER A 190 46.23 6.28 -25.92
C SER A 190 47.63 6.65 -25.40
N GLU A 191 47.76 6.94 -24.12
CA GLU A 191 49.05 7.24 -23.49
C GLU A 191 50.05 6.07 -23.62
N ILE A 192 49.58 4.83 -23.47
CA ILE A 192 50.39 3.62 -23.72
C ILE A 192 50.77 3.49 -25.20
N SER A 193 49.85 3.82 -26.12
CA SER A 193 50.10 3.78 -27.56
C SER A 193 51.15 4.80 -28.01
N ASP A 194 51.22 5.96 -27.34
CA ASP A 194 52.15 7.04 -27.69
C ASP A 194 53.60 6.73 -27.28
N ASP A 195 53.82 5.87 -26.28
CA ASP A 195 55.16 5.39 -25.91
C ASP A 195 55.51 4.06 -26.63
N PRO A 196 56.33 4.09 -27.70
CA PRO A 196 56.65 2.89 -28.46
C PRO A 196 57.47 1.87 -27.68
N ILE A 197 58.18 2.28 -26.62
CA ILE A 197 58.98 1.39 -25.77
C ILE A 197 58.05 0.58 -24.87
N VAL A 198 57.12 1.25 -24.20
CA VAL A 198 56.10 0.60 -23.36
C VAL A 198 55.17 -0.25 -24.21
N LEU A 199 54.74 0.25 -25.37
CA LEU A 199 53.88 -0.48 -26.31
C LEU A 199 54.52 -1.78 -26.79
N ARG A 200 55.80 -1.75 -27.22
CA ARG A 200 56.54 -2.95 -27.63
C ARG A 200 56.80 -3.92 -26.49
N LYS A 201 56.87 -3.43 -25.25
CA LYS A 201 57.05 -4.27 -24.06
C LYS A 201 55.74 -4.97 -23.67
N LEU A 202 54.61 -4.28 -23.76
CA LEU A 202 53.29 -4.79 -23.36
C LEU A 202 52.64 -5.66 -24.44
N ILE A 203 52.75 -5.25 -25.72
CA ILE A 203 52.16 -5.96 -26.85
C ILE A 203 53.23 -6.86 -27.48
N THR A 204 53.35 -8.08 -26.95
CA THR A 204 54.29 -9.10 -27.47
C THR A 204 53.56 -10.42 -27.76
N GLY A 205 54.16 -11.25 -28.61
CA GLY A 205 53.71 -12.63 -28.85
C GLY A 205 53.55 -13.01 -30.32
N ARG A 206 53.35 -14.32 -30.57
CA ARG A 206 53.31 -14.89 -31.92
C ARG A 206 52.23 -14.29 -32.81
N ARG A 207 51.07 -13.95 -32.25
CA ARG A 207 49.97 -13.31 -33.00
C ARG A 207 50.31 -11.90 -33.46
N VAL A 208 51.03 -11.13 -32.64
CA VAL A 208 51.46 -9.77 -32.97
C VAL A 208 52.49 -9.81 -34.09
N ALA A 209 53.46 -10.72 -34.00
CA ALA A 209 54.47 -10.92 -35.04
C ALA A 209 53.83 -11.28 -36.39
N LEU A 210 52.88 -12.23 -36.41
CA LEU A 210 52.14 -12.59 -37.62
C LEU A 210 51.31 -11.43 -38.18
N ALA A 211 50.68 -10.63 -37.31
CA ALA A 211 49.91 -9.46 -37.74
C ALA A 211 50.80 -8.36 -38.34
N GLU A 212 51.99 -8.11 -37.78
CA GLU A 212 52.98 -7.21 -38.37
C GLU A 212 53.46 -7.69 -39.73
N GLU A 213 53.77 -8.98 -39.85
CA GLU A 213 54.22 -9.59 -41.10
C GLU A 213 53.14 -9.46 -42.18
N LEU A 214 51.89 -9.79 -41.85
CA LEU A 214 50.74 -9.65 -42.75
C LEU A 214 50.51 -8.19 -43.18
N LYS A 215 50.68 -7.23 -42.26
CA LYS A 215 50.60 -5.79 -42.59
C LYS A 215 51.70 -5.38 -43.57
N ARG A 216 52.94 -5.87 -43.39
CA ARG A 216 54.04 -5.61 -44.33
C ARG A 216 53.74 -6.20 -45.70
N THR A 217 53.25 -7.44 -45.76
CA THR A 217 52.88 -8.10 -47.03
C THR A 217 51.81 -7.30 -47.78
N ARG A 218 50.76 -6.85 -47.09
CA ARG A 218 49.69 -6.04 -47.71
C ARG A 218 50.22 -4.70 -48.25
N HIS A 219 51.10 -4.04 -47.51
CA HIS A 219 51.68 -2.78 -47.96
C HIS A 219 52.53 -2.95 -49.22
N ILE A 220 53.27 -4.05 -49.32
CA ILE A 220 54.03 -4.39 -50.53
C ILE A 220 53.09 -4.62 -51.71
N GLN A 221 51.96 -5.31 -51.50
CA GLN A 221 50.95 -5.52 -52.54
C GLN A 221 50.36 -4.20 -53.03
N GLU A 222 49.96 -3.30 -52.13
CA GLU A 222 49.44 -1.97 -52.49
C GLU A 222 50.44 -1.18 -53.35
N LYS A 223 51.73 -1.18 -52.96
CA LYS A 223 52.78 -0.50 -53.73
C LYS A 223 53.03 -1.13 -55.09
N LEU A 224 52.91 -2.46 -55.19
CA LEU A 224 53.03 -3.17 -56.45
C LEU A 224 51.85 -2.83 -57.38
N GLU A 225 50.63 -2.75 -56.84
CA GLU A 225 49.44 -2.34 -57.58
C GLU A 225 49.55 -0.88 -58.06
N GLU A 226 50.02 0.04 -57.22
CA GLU A 226 50.31 1.42 -57.61
C GLU A 226 51.33 1.49 -58.77
N PHE A 227 52.39 0.67 -58.70
CA PHE A 227 53.42 0.61 -59.74
C PHE A 227 52.87 0.05 -61.07
N ILE A 228 52.09 -1.04 -61.02
CA ILE A 228 51.43 -1.60 -62.21
C ILE A 228 50.48 -0.56 -62.82
N ALA A 229 49.71 0.15 -61.99
CA ALA A 229 48.81 1.20 -62.46
C ALA A 229 49.55 2.39 -63.09
N ALA A 230 50.75 2.73 -62.61
CA ALA A 230 51.59 3.77 -63.19
C ALA A 230 52.19 3.33 -64.54
N LEU A 231 52.62 2.07 -64.66
CA LEU A 231 53.12 1.50 -65.92
C LEU A 231 52.03 1.48 -67.01
N ASN A 232 50.80 1.07 -66.67
CA ASN A 232 49.70 1.02 -67.62
C ASN A 232 49.18 2.41 -68.07
N LYS A 233 49.61 3.50 -67.43
CA LYS A 233 49.31 4.89 -67.84
C LYS A 233 50.40 5.52 -68.70
N GLY A 234 51.54 4.84 -68.87
CA GLY A 234 52.73 5.34 -69.56
C GLY A 234 52.85 4.95 -71.04
N ASP A 235 51.90 4.17 -71.57
CA ASP A 235 51.67 3.91 -73.00
C ASP A 235 50.46 4.71 -73.50
#